data_AF-A0A0V1HCE4-F1
#
_entry.id   AF-A0A0V1HCE4-F1
#
_cell.length_a   1.000
_cell.length_b   1.000
_cell.length_c   1.000
_cell.angle_alpha   90.00
_cell.angle_beta   90.00
_cell.angle_gamma   90.00
#
_symmetry.space_group_name_H-M   'P 1'
#
loop_
_entity.id
_entity.type
_entity.pdbx_description
1 polymer ?
#
loop_
_entity_poly.entity_id
_entity_poly.type
_entity_poly.pdbx_seq_one_letter_code
_entity_poly.pdbx_strand_id
1 'polypeptide(L)'
;MDNQTTQHEGSFAELRKALKEFSKQALSFQSKESSSEYEPQNVSNPKIQKLRLLIREKEKRHEELTKKFETLDKEAETLRRRLHEIQKEQLSKNKECYPRIATLEEKIAELSVVLGTFKIKQDKDRDTIDSLRAEIKRDRSLEMANKKPLDEPLEDFLISFYESRCSCSQHSISPSVKTETAEQDDDVHAECKPDYELIKKHLEEERERKCEEEEEDLIPETENHEQLTNFKRESECPDEKLNEDSKDHQLKLKVNEILMREMEKNFCNIVEEREEQFRERLQIMEMELEKQRLRSLEVLAEKDHEIEVMRSILRTLQSKELQPHYNKSVVNKDGNSSLGMKNPPAQPSSECSTLDHVGRLSNGKESSYPTLHCMEELARKEQELVILRKERKRLATYSRYMERDFAFRESHLKNTISDLQSKVKTLEEKLDQSSKIVNYEYFKNVFIQFIGAKKPCDRKHMVKVISIMLKCNEDETQMLNKMV
;
A
#
# COMPACT_ATOMS: atom_id res chain seq x y z
N MET A 1 22.17 -8.73 10.88
CA MET A 1 22.18 -9.00 9.43
C MET A 1 23.31 -8.19 8.77
N ASP A 2 24.49 -8.16 9.39
CA ASP A 2 25.32 -6.96 9.32
C ASP A 2 26.47 -7.05 8.29
N ASN A 3 26.59 -8.21 7.63
CA ASN A 3 27.62 -8.49 6.62
C ASN A 3 27.20 -8.17 5.17
N GLN A 4 25.90 -7.90 4.89
CA GLN A 4 25.46 -7.54 3.54
C GLN A 4 25.50 -6.03 3.28
N THR A 5 25.27 -5.21 4.30
CA THR A 5 25.30 -3.74 4.19
C THR A 5 26.71 -3.23 3.87
N THR A 6 27.74 -3.83 4.47
CA THR A 6 29.15 -3.44 4.32
C THR A 6 29.72 -3.76 2.93
N GLN A 7 29.28 -4.83 2.27
CA GLN A 7 29.68 -5.14 0.89
C GLN A 7 29.12 -4.12 -0.11
N HIS A 8 27.91 -3.62 0.13
CA HIS A 8 27.26 -2.66 -0.77
C HIS A 8 27.91 -1.25 -0.72
N GLU A 9 28.40 -0.83 0.45
CA GLU A 9 29.13 0.44 0.59
C GLU A 9 30.51 0.39 -0.07
N GLY A 10 31.21 -0.74 0.00
CA GLY A 10 32.49 -0.94 -0.70
C GLY A 10 32.35 -0.78 -2.22
N SER A 11 31.36 -1.45 -2.81
CA SER A 11 31.08 -1.35 -4.25
C SER A 11 30.75 0.09 -4.69
N PHE A 12 29.99 0.83 -3.87
CA PHE A 12 29.66 2.24 -4.16
C PHE A 12 30.87 3.18 -4.06
N ALA A 13 31.81 2.89 -3.15
CA ALA A 13 33.06 3.64 -3.03
C ALA A 13 34.00 3.39 -4.23
N GLU A 14 34.09 2.15 -4.71
CA GLU A 14 34.82 1.79 -5.92
C GLU A 14 34.24 2.45 -7.16
N LEU A 15 32.90 2.44 -7.33
CA LEU A 15 32.22 3.11 -8.44
C LEU A 15 32.52 4.63 -8.45
N ARG A 16 32.48 5.29 -7.28
CA ARG A 16 32.84 6.70 -7.13
C ARG A 16 34.31 6.98 -7.44
N LYS A 17 35.22 6.04 -7.13
CA LYS A 17 36.64 6.15 -7.47
C LYS A 17 36.85 6.06 -8.98
N ALA A 18 36.25 5.06 -9.63
CA ALA A 18 36.29 4.89 -11.09
C ALA A 18 35.72 6.12 -11.82
N LEU A 19 34.61 6.70 -11.35
CA LEU A 19 34.01 7.90 -11.95
C LEU A 19 34.96 9.12 -11.89
N LYS A 20 35.67 9.31 -10.77
CA LYS A 20 36.69 10.37 -10.62
C LYS A 20 37.91 10.13 -11.51
N GLU A 21 38.28 8.87 -11.72
CA GLU A 21 39.41 8.48 -12.56
C GLU A 21 39.08 8.72 -14.05
N PHE A 22 37.88 8.34 -14.50
CA PHE A 22 37.35 8.69 -15.83
C PHE A 22 37.26 10.21 -16.05
N SER A 23 36.78 10.98 -15.06
CA SER A 23 36.71 12.44 -15.15
C SER A 23 38.10 13.08 -15.32
N LYS A 24 39.11 12.61 -14.56
CA LYS A 24 40.51 13.02 -14.76
C LYS A 24 41.04 12.64 -16.14
N GLN A 25 40.69 11.46 -16.64
CA GLN A 25 41.13 11.00 -17.95
C GLN A 25 40.53 11.87 -19.07
N ALA A 26 39.23 12.18 -19.01
CA ALA A 26 38.56 13.10 -19.94
C ALA A 26 39.19 14.51 -19.95
N LEU A 27 39.48 15.08 -18.78
CA LEU A 27 40.20 16.35 -18.67
C LEU A 27 41.61 16.27 -19.29
N SER A 28 42.30 15.14 -19.19
CA SER A 28 43.61 14.93 -19.81
C SER A 28 43.55 14.82 -21.34
N PHE A 29 42.41 14.42 -21.92
CA PHE A 29 42.19 14.45 -23.36
C PHE A 29 41.92 15.87 -23.86
N GLN A 30 41.03 16.64 -23.21
CA GLN A 30 40.83 18.06 -23.52
C GLN A 30 42.13 18.88 -23.43
N SER A 31 42.96 18.60 -22.41
CA SER A 31 44.26 19.27 -22.23
C SER A 31 45.27 19.00 -23.36
N LYS A 32 45.13 17.87 -24.08
CA LYS A 32 46.00 17.49 -25.19
C LYS A 32 45.54 18.05 -26.53
N GLU A 33 44.23 18.17 -26.74
CA GLU A 33 43.68 18.84 -27.95
C GLU A 33 44.05 20.33 -27.98
N SER A 34 44.12 21.00 -26.81
CA SER A 34 44.55 22.41 -26.71
C SER A 34 46.04 22.67 -26.95
N SER A 35 46.88 21.64 -27.15
CA SER A 35 48.33 21.77 -27.37
C SER A 35 48.77 21.51 -28.83
N SER A 36 47.83 21.21 -29.73
CA SER A 36 48.12 21.05 -31.16
C SER A 36 47.98 22.40 -31.88
N GLU A 37 49.11 23.07 -32.14
CA GLU A 37 49.17 24.21 -33.06
C GLU A 37 48.74 23.78 -34.48
N TYR A 38 47.46 23.96 -34.78
CA TYR A 38 46.96 24.06 -36.15
C TYR A 38 46.17 25.36 -36.26
N GLU A 39 46.76 26.35 -36.94
CA GLU A 39 46.05 27.57 -37.31
C GLU A 39 44.78 27.19 -38.11
N PRO A 40 43.58 27.57 -37.64
CA PRO A 40 42.38 27.32 -38.42
C PRO A 40 42.28 28.36 -39.53
N GLN A 41 42.74 27.98 -40.74
CA GLN A 41 42.46 28.74 -41.96
C GLN A 41 40.95 29.06 -42.03
N ASN A 42 40.67 30.35 -42.23
CA ASN A 42 39.35 30.94 -42.05
C ASN A 42 38.41 30.62 -43.24
N VAL A 43 38.00 29.36 -43.36
CA VAL A 43 37.01 28.92 -44.35
C VAL A 43 35.62 28.99 -43.69
N SER A 44 34.87 30.04 -44.02
CA SER A 44 33.52 30.28 -43.50
C SER A 44 32.51 29.26 -44.07
N ASN A 45 32.49 28.05 -43.50
CA ASN A 45 31.48 27.05 -43.80
C ASN A 45 30.32 27.16 -42.78
N PRO A 46 29.12 27.59 -43.20
CA PRO A 46 28.00 27.82 -42.28
C PRO A 46 27.55 26.54 -41.55
N LYS A 47 27.80 25.35 -42.11
CA LYS A 47 27.51 24.06 -41.44
C LYS A 47 28.39 23.87 -40.20
N ILE A 48 29.67 24.24 -40.26
CA ILE A 48 30.61 24.16 -39.13
C ILE A 48 30.23 25.17 -38.05
N GLN A 49 29.80 26.37 -38.44
CA GLN A 49 29.35 27.41 -37.49
C GLN A 49 28.06 27.00 -36.75
N LYS A 50 27.10 26.39 -37.46
CA LYS A 50 25.87 25.84 -36.88
C LYS A 50 26.17 24.66 -35.93
N LEU A 51 27.11 23.79 -36.27
CA LEU A 51 27.54 22.68 -35.41
C LEU A 51 28.21 23.18 -34.11
N ARG A 52 29.09 24.20 -34.20
CA ARG A 52 29.71 24.83 -33.02
C ARG A 52 28.70 25.48 -32.07
N LEU A 53 27.62 26.06 -32.59
CA LEU A 53 26.51 26.58 -31.78
C LEU A 53 25.76 25.46 -31.06
N LEU A 54 25.46 24.36 -31.76
CA LEU A 54 24.77 23.20 -31.18
C LEU A 54 25.59 22.54 -30.05
N ILE A 55 26.92 22.45 -30.22
CA ILE A 55 27.83 21.91 -29.19
C ILE A 55 27.75 22.76 -27.92
N ARG A 56 27.93 24.09 -28.01
CA ARG A 56 27.79 24.97 -26.83
C ARG A 56 26.43 24.88 -26.15
N GLU A 57 25.37 24.72 -26.93
CA GLU A 57 24.02 24.58 -26.40
C GLU A 57 23.81 23.23 -25.68
N LYS A 58 24.51 22.17 -26.09
CA LYS A 58 24.55 20.88 -25.37
C LYS A 58 25.42 20.94 -24.12
N GLU A 59 26.59 21.58 -24.19
CA GLU A 59 27.47 21.82 -23.04
C GLU A 59 26.75 22.61 -21.94
N LYS A 60 26.06 23.70 -22.30
CA LYS A 60 25.27 24.50 -21.34
C LYS A 60 24.17 23.67 -20.66
N ARG A 61 23.41 22.87 -21.43
CA ARG A 61 22.40 21.97 -20.86
C ARG A 61 23.02 20.91 -19.94
N HIS A 62 24.20 20.39 -20.28
CA HIS A 62 24.91 19.43 -19.44
C HIS A 62 25.33 20.08 -18.12
N GLU A 63 25.87 21.30 -18.12
CA GLU A 63 26.26 21.99 -16.89
C GLU A 63 25.05 22.34 -16.00
N GLU A 64 23.93 22.77 -16.60
CA GLU A 64 22.66 22.96 -15.88
C GLU A 64 22.15 21.65 -15.25
N LEU A 65 22.32 20.52 -15.95
CA LEU A 65 21.93 19.20 -15.44
C LEU A 65 22.86 18.72 -14.31
N THR A 66 24.18 18.92 -14.43
CA THR A 66 25.14 18.64 -13.34
C THR A 66 24.79 19.40 -12.07
N LYS A 67 24.47 20.70 -12.19
CA LYS A 67 24.06 21.53 -11.04
C LYS A 67 22.78 21.01 -10.36
N LYS A 68 21.80 20.51 -11.14
CA LYS A 68 20.59 19.87 -10.61
C LYS A 68 20.90 18.57 -9.87
N PHE A 69 21.78 17.73 -10.40
CA PHE A 69 22.24 16.52 -9.70
C PHE A 69 22.95 16.85 -8.38
N GLU A 70 23.84 17.84 -8.36
CA GLU A 70 24.49 18.28 -7.11
C GLU A 70 23.49 18.79 -6.05
N THR A 71 22.41 19.46 -6.45
CA THR A 71 21.36 19.87 -5.50
C THR A 71 20.57 18.68 -4.97
N LEU A 72 20.24 17.70 -5.81
CA LEU A 72 19.52 16.50 -5.42
C LEU A 72 20.36 15.59 -4.49
N ASP A 73 21.67 15.47 -4.74
CA ASP A 73 22.58 14.73 -3.86
C ASP A 73 22.67 15.37 -2.47
N LYS A 74 22.75 16.70 -2.39
CA LYS A 74 22.74 17.45 -1.12
C LYS A 74 21.42 17.23 -0.38
N GLU A 75 20.28 17.28 -1.07
CA GLU A 75 18.97 17.05 -0.47
C GLU A 75 18.83 15.60 0.04
N ALA A 76 19.20 14.61 -0.77
CA ALA A 76 19.21 13.20 -0.38
C ALA A 76 20.11 12.95 0.86
N GLU A 77 21.24 13.63 0.97
CA GLU A 77 22.13 13.53 2.13
C GLU A 77 21.55 14.22 3.39
N THR A 78 20.71 15.25 3.26
CA THR A 78 19.95 15.80 4.40
C THR A 78 18.84 14.84 4.85
N LEU A 79 18.15 14.17 3.92
CA LEU A 79 17.10 13.19 4.23
C LEU A 79 17.68 11.95 4.93
N ARG A 80 18.84 11.44 4.47
CA ARG A 80 19.56 10.34 5.14
C ARG A 80 19.93 10.69 6.59
N ARG A 81 20.42 11.91 6.84
CA ARG A 81 20.73 12.39 8.19
C ARG A 81 19.49 12.45 9.08
N ARG A 82 18.37 13.00 8.59
CA ARG A 82 17.09 13.02 9.31
C ARG A 82 16.59 11.61 9.65
N LEU A 83 16.69 10.67 8.72
CA LEU A 83 16.28 9.28 8.94
C LEU A 83 17.08 8.62 10.09
N HIS A 84 18.41 8.83 10.10
CA HIS A 84 19.28 8.30 11.16
C HIS A 84 19.01 8.95 12.52
N GLU A 85 18.71 10.26 12.56
CA GLU A 85 18.29 10.97 13.78
C GLU A 85 17.01 10.36 14.37
N ILE A 86 15.99 10.15 13.54
CA ILE A 86 14.70 9.53 13.94
C ILE A 86 14.92 8.09 14.44
N GLN A 87 15.73 7.29 13.74
CA GLN A 87 16.05 5.92 14.18
C GLN A 87 16.75 5.90 15.55
N LYS A 88 17.68 6.82 15.79
CA LYS A 88 18.38 6.97 17.08
C LYS A 88 17.43 7.39 18.20
N GLU A 89 16.51 8.32 17.93
CA GLU A 89 15.51 8.77 18.89
C GLU A 89 14.53 7.63 19.26
N GLN A 90 14.04 6.89 18.27
CA GLN A 90 13.21 5.69 18.49
C GLN A 90 13.93 4.62 19.32
N LEU A 91 15.22 4.39 19.05
CA LEU A 91 16.03 3.47 19.85
C LEU A 91 16.18 3.94 21.31
N SER A 92 16.29 5.25 21.57
CA SER A 92 16.34 5.80 22.93
C SER A 92 15.01 5.59 23.66
N LYS A 93 13.89 5.98 23.03
CA LYS A 93 12.54 5.78 23.58
C LYS A 93 12.26 4.31 23.91
N ASN A 94 12.65 3.41 23.02
CA ASN A 94 12.54 1.96 23.28
C ASN A 94 13.36 1.52 24.50
N LYS A 95 14.61 1.98 24.65
CA LYS A 95 15.46 1.67 25.81
C LYS A 95 14.87 2.16 27.14
N GLU A 96 14.15 3.27 27.13
CA GLU A 96 13.45 3.81 28.32
C GLU A 96 12.15 3.05 28.62
N CYS A 97 11.41 2.61 27.59
CA CYS A 97 10.17 1.86 27.76
C CYS A 97 10.36 0.42 28.24
N TYR A 98 11.38 -0.32 27.75
CA TYR A 98 11.54 -1.75 28.10
C TYR A 98 11.66 -2.02 29.61
N PRO A 99 12.48 -1.30 30.40
CA PRO A 99 12.53 -1.50 31.85
C PRO A 99 11.19 -1.20 32.53
N ARG A 100 10.46 -0.19 32.04
CA ARG A 100 9.14 0.14 32.59
C ARG A 100 8.13 -0.98 32.32
N ILE A 101 8.13 -1.55 31.11
CA ILE A 101 7.29 -2.71 30.76
C ILE A 101 7.63 -3.89 31.66
N ALA A 102 8.91 -4.24 31.82
CA ALA A 102 9.34 -5.33 32.70
C ALA A 102 8.85 -5.16 34.14
N THR A 103 8.95 -3.96 34.74
CA THR A 103 8.42 -3.70 36.10
C THR A 103 6.89 -3.76 36.20
N LEU A 104 6.16 -3.64 35.09
CA LEU A 104 4.70 -3.80 35.05
C LEU A 104 4.33 -5.29 34.87
N GLU A 105 5.07 -6.01 34.04
CA GLU A 105 4.93 -7.47 33.86
C GLU A 105 5.21 -8.23 35.16
N GLU A 106 6.25 -7.85 35.91
CA GLU A 106 6.56 -8.38 37.25
C GLU A 106 5.38 -8.20 38.22
N LYS A 107 4.82 -6.99 38.30
CA LYS A 107 3.65 -6.70 39.14
C LYS A 107 2.38 -7.43 38.70
N ILE A 108 2.20 -7.64 37.39
CA ILE A 108 1.08 -8.45 36.86
C ILE A 108 1.26 -9.91 37.26
N ALA A 109 2.49 -10.45 37.25
CA ALA A 109 2.79 -11.79 37.72
C ALA A 109 2.54 -11.94 39.23
N GLU A 110 2.99 -11.00 40.06
CA GLU A 110 2.70 -10.96 41.50
C GLU A 110 1.19 -10.96 41.78
N LEU A 111 0.43 -10.06 41.12
CA LEU A 111 -1.02 -9.99 41.26
C LEU A 111 -1.72 -11.27 40.79
N SER A 112 -1.21 -11.91 39.74
CA SER A 112 -1.74 -13.19 39.24
C SER A 112 -1.55 -14.32 40.25
N VAL A 113 -0.41 -14.37 40.93
CA VAL A 113 -0.16 -15.33 42.03
C VAL A 113 -1.10 -15.05 43.21
N VAL A 114 -1.25 -13.80 43.63
CA VAL A 114 -2.15 -13.42 44.74
C VAL A 114 -3.61 -13.79 44.40
N LEU A 115 -4.09 -13.45 43.20
CA LEU A 115 -5.43 -13.82 42.75
C LEU A 115 -5.63 -15.35 42.65
N GLY A 116 -4.61 -16.09 42.20
CA GLY A 116 -4.62 -17.56 42.19
C GLY A 116 -4.77 -18.14 43.61
N THR A 117 -3.98 -17.66 44.57
CA THR A 117 -4.09 -18.12 45.97
C THR A 117 -5.42 -17.74 46.62
N PHE A 118 -5.95 -16.55 46.33
CA PHE A 118 -7.28 -16.13 46.77
C PHE A 118 -8.37 -17.03 46.19
N LYS A 119 -8.27 -17.38 44.89
CA LYS A 119 -9.24 -18.26 44.23
C LYS A 119 -9.23 -19.67 44.83
N ILE A 120 -8.04 -20.24 45.05
CA ILE A 120 -7.88 -21.54 45.74
C ILE A 120 -8.51 -21.50 47.14
N LYS A 121 -8.38 -20.38 47.88
CA LYS A 121 -9.02 -20.22 49.19
C LYS A 121 -10.54 -20.13 49.08
N GLN A 122 -11.06 -19.31 48.15
CA GLN A 122 -12.49 -19.20 47.88
C GLN A 122 -13.13 -20.54 47.53
N ASP A 123 -12.47 -21.37 46.73
CA ASP A 123 -13.00 -22.68 46.34
C ASP A 123 -13.01 -23.65 47.55
N LYS A 124 -11.98 -23.65 48.40
CA LYS A 124 -11.99 -24.39 49.68
C LYS A 124 -13.11 -23.94 50.62
N ASP A 125 -13.31 -22.63 50.74
CA ASP A 125 -14.37 -22.06 51.58
C ASP A 125 -15.76 -22.46 51.04
N ARG A 126 -15.95 -22.50 49.71
CA ARG A 126 -17.17 -23.01 49.05
C ARG A 126 -17.39 -24.50 49.32
N ASP A 127 -16.38 -25.33 49.13
CA ASP A 127 -16.48 -26.78 49.34
C ASP A 127 -16.79 -27.11 50.82
N THR A 128 -16.29 -26.29 51.75
CA THR A 128 -16.63 -26.35 53.18
C THR A 128 -18.10 -25.98 53.41
N ILE A 129 -18.59 -24.89 52.80
CA ILE A 129 -20.01 -24.48 52.86
C ILE A 129 -20.93 -25.56 52.30
N ASP A 130 -20.58 -26.18 51.18
CA ASP A 130 -21.40 -27.23 50.55
C ASP A 130 -21.37 -28.54 51.36
N SER A 131 -20.26 -28.85 52.03
CA SER A 131 -20.18 -29.95 53.01
C SER A 131 -21.12 -29.70 54.21
N LEU A 132 -21.11 -28.49 54.78
CA LEU A 132 -22.02 -28.10 55.87
C LEU A 132 -23.49 -28.10 55.42
N ARG A 133 -23.79 -27.65 54.19
CA ARG A 133 -25.14 -27.74 53.61
C ARG A 133 -25.60 -29.19 53.46
N ALA A 134 -24.72 -30.09 53.04
CA ALA A 134 -25.03 -31.51 52.92
C ALA A 134 -25.28 -32.14 54.30
N GLU A 135 -24.53 -31.74 55.33
CA GLU A 135 -24.72 -32.17 56.72
C GLU A 135 -26.07 -31.67 57.28
N ILE A 136 -26.36 -30.37 57.19
CA ILE A 136 -27.67 -29.79 57.55
C ILE A 136 -28.82 -30.47 56.79
N LYS A 137 -28.62 -30.90 55.53
CA LYS A 137 -29.62 -31.64 54.75
C LYS A 137 -29.82 -33.07 55.27
N ARG A 138 -28.77 -33.76 55.76
CA ARG A 138 -28.90 -35.07 56.43
C ARG A 138 -29.65 -34.91 57.75
N ASP A 139 -29.30 -33.94 58.57
CA ASP A 139 -29.94 -33.68 59.86
C ASP A 139 -31.44 -33.39 59.69
N ARG A 140 -31.80 -32.52 58.74
CA ARG A 140 -33.20 -32.29 58.38
C ARG A 140 -33.91 -33.53 57.84
N SER A 141 -33.21 -34.41 57.14
CA SER A 141 -33.79 -35.67 56.65
C SER A 141 -34.08 -36.65 57.80
N LEU A 142 -33.23 -36.64 58.85
CA LEU A 142 -33.45 -37.38 60.09
C LEU A 142 -34.60 -36.80 60.93
N GLU A 143 -34.80 -35.47 60.92
CA GLU A 143 -35.98 -34.83 61.53
C GLU A 143 -37.28 -35.16 60.76
N MET A 144 -37.25 -35.10 59.43
CA MET A 144 -38.43 -35.37 58.57
C MET A 144 -38.88 -36.84 58.61
N ALA A 145 -37.98 -37.78 58.93
CA ALA A 145 -38.34 -39.19 59.13
C ALA A 145 -39.26 -39.44 60.35
N ASN A 146 -39.43 -38.45 61.23
CA ASN A 146 -40.16 -38.60 62.50
C ASN A 146 -41.58 -37.98 62.51
N LYS A 147 -42.15 -37.56 61.37
CA LYS A 147 -43.52 -36.99 61.30
C LYS A 147 -44.35 -37.57 60.15
N LYS A 148 -45.60 -37.95 60.45
CA LYS A 148 -46.56 -38.51 59.48
C LYS A 148 -47.20 -37.42 58.60
N PRO A 149 -47.64 -37.78 57.37
CA PRO A 149 -48.16 -36.83 56.39
C PRO A 149 -49.65 -36.48 56.62
N LEU A 150 -50.08 -35.37 56.02
CA LEU A 150 -51.48 -35.02 55.74
C LEU A 150 -51.56 -34.25 54.40
N ASP A 151 -52.73 -34.28 53.75
CA ASP A 151 -52.85 -34.23 52.28
C ASP A 151 -53.01 -32.84 51.60
N GLU A 152 -52.99 -32.90 50.26
CA GLU A 152 -53.20 -31.89 49.20
C GLU A 152 -54.65 -31.32 49.12
N PRO A 153 -55.08 -30.59 48.05
CA PRO A 153 -54.45 -29.51 47.27
C PRO A 153 -55.34 -28.24 47.22
N LEU A 154 -54.85 -27.10 46.69
CA LEU A 154 -55.73 -25.98 46.28
C LEU A 154 -55.14 -25.10 45.17
N GLU A 155 -55.05 -25.66 43.96
CA GLU A 155 -54.54 -24.98 42.76
C GLU A 155 -55.68 -24.74 41.76
N ASP A 156 -56.61 -23.82 42.08
CA ASP A 156 -57.80 -23.58 41.23
C ASP A 156 -58.52 -22.21 41.45
N PHE A 157 -57.79 -21.10 41.65
CA PHE A 157 -58.45 -19.79 41.93
C PHE A 157 -57.82 -18.50 41.36
N LEU A 158 -56.84 -18.56 40.44
CA LEU A 158 -56.16 -17.35 39.93
C LEU A 158 -56.03 -17.25 38.39
N ILE A 159 -56.98 -17.85 37.66
CA ILE A 159 -57.11 -17.72 36.19
C ILE A 159 -58.26 -16.75 35.80
N SER A 160 -59.07 -16.27 36.75
CA SER A 160 -60.31 -15.53 36.48
C SER A 160 -60.23 -13.99 36.64
N PHE A 161 -59.19 -13.33 36.11
CA PHE A 161 -59.15 -11.85 36.06
C PHE A 161 -58.41 -11.24 34.84
N TYR A 162 -58.27 -11.99 33.75
CA TYR A 162 -58.10 -11.40 32.41
C TYR A 162 -59.48 -11.15 31.78
N GLU A 163 -59.54 -10.20 30.83
CA GLU A 163 -60.75 -9.74 30.11
C GLU A 163 -61.75 -8.84 30.90
N SER A 164 -61.42 -7.56 31.08
CA SER A 164 -62.38 -6.44 30.90
C SER A 164 -61.75 -5.05 31.04
N ARG A 165 -61.35 -4.43 29.92
CA ARG A 165 -61.74 -3.06 29.51
C ARG A 165 -60.99 -2.61 28.25
N CYS A 166 -61.76 -2.40 27.18
CA CYS A 166 -61.35 -1.71 25.97
C CYS A 166 -62.35 -0.56 25.71
N SER A 167 -61.99 0.40 24.84
CA SER A 167 -62.61 1.74 24.60
C SER A 167 -62.05 2.85 25.53
N CYS A 168 -61.71 4.07 25.09
CA CYS A 168 -61.65 4.71 23.74
C CYS A 168 -60.74 5.99 23.85
N SER A 169 -60.36 6.75 22.80
CA SER A 169 -60.63 6.72 21.35
C SER A 169 -59.56 7.54 20.57
N GLN A 170 -59.38 7.22 19.28
CA GLN A 170 -59.15 8.11 18.11
C GLN A 170 -58.37 9.45 18.25
N HIS A 171 -57.34 9.61 17.43
CA HIS A 171 -57.26 10.61 16.34
C HIS A 171 -56.14 10.17 15.36
N SER A 172 -56.45 9.77 14.11
CA SER A 172 -56.29 10.61 12.90
C SER A 172 -55.02 11.48 12.93
N ILE A 173 -54.03 11.28 12.06
CA ILE A 173 -54.09 11.60 10.61
C ILE A 173 -53.21 10.67 9.75
N SER A 174 -53.70 10.40 8.54
CA SER A 174 -53.00 10.02 7.30
C SER A 174 -53.87 10.59 6.15
N PRO A 175 -53.44 10.71 4.87
CA PRO A 175 -52.26 10.14 4.19
C PRO A 175 -51.42 11.28 3.51
N SER A 176 -50.48 11.13 2.56
CA SER A 176 -50.57 10.42 1.27
C SER A 176 -49.22 10.20 0.59
N VAL A 177 -49.17 9.10 -0.17
CA VAL A 177 -48.20 8.76 -1.22
C VAL A 177 -48.05 9.87 -2.26
N LYS A 178 -46.80 10.09 -2.71
CA LYS A 178 -46.45 10.21 -4.15
C LYS A 178 -45.05 9.66 -4.42
N THR A 179 -44.99 8.71 -5.35
CA THR A 179 -43.80 8.35 -6.12
C THR A 179 -43.61 9.36 -7.25
N GLU A 180 -42.38 9.81 -7.51
CA GLU A 180 -42.00 10.35 -8.82
C GLU A 180 -40.50 10.10 -9.06
N THR A 181 -40.20 9.56 -10.24
CA THR A 181 -38.87 9.33 -10.78
C THR A 181 -38.31 10.62 -11.36
N ALA A 182 -37.03 10.92 -11.13
CA ALA A 182 -36.26 11.83 -11.98
C ALA A 182 -34.79 11.40 -12.00
N GLU A 183 -34.32 11.00 -13.17
CA GLU A 183 -32.89 10.98 -13.51
C GLU A 183 -32.44 12.44 -13.70
N GLN A 184 -31.25 12.79 -13.19
CA GLN A 184 -30.54 14.00 -13.60
C GLN A 184 -29.04 13.70 -13.66
N ASP A 185 -28.61 13.27 -14.85
CA ASP A 185 -27.28 13.58 -15.35
C ASP A 185 -27.26 15.08 -15.69
N ASP A 186 -26.48 15.87 -14.95
CA ASP A 186 -26.13 17.24 -15.38
C ASP A 186 -24.86 17.19 -16.23
N ASP A 187 -25.05 17.13 -17.55
CA ASP A 187 -24.00 17.24 -18.56
C ASP A 187 -23.42 18.66 -18.61
N VAL A 188 -22.23 18.83 -18.04
CA VAL A 188 -21.48 20.11 -18.00
C VAL A 188 -20.66 20.33 -19.30
N HIS A 189 -21.01 19.68 -20.42
CA HIS A 189 -20.27 19.78 -21.69
C HIS A 189 -21.10 20.09 -22.94
N ALA A 190 -22.31 20.62 -22.79
CA ALA A 190 -23.10 21.16 -23.89
C ALA A 190 -22.44 22.37 -24.62
N GLU A 191 -21.63 23.19 -23.93
CA GLU A 191 -21.08 24.45 -24.48
C GLU A 191 -19.75 24.29 -25.24
N CYS A 192 -18.98 23.22 -25.06
CA CYS A 192 -17.63 23.09 -25.64
C CYS A 192 -17.60 22.44 -27.05
N LYS A 193 -18.71 21.85 -27.48
CA LYS A 193 -18.81 21.11 -28.75
C LYS A 193 -18.67 21.95 -30.04
N PRO A 194 -19.28 23.16 -30.18
CA PRO A 194 -19.17 23.92 -31.43
C PRO A 194 -17.76 24.52 -31.66
N ASP A 195 -17.07 24.91 -30.58
CA ASP A 195 -15.73 25.52 -30.67
C ASP A 195 -14.68 24.52 -31.18
N TYR A 196 -14.79 23.25 -30.77
CA TYR A 196 -13.91 22.17 -31.24
C TYR A 196 -14.06 21.91 -32.75
N GLU A 197 -15.30 21.90 -33.26
CA GLU A 197 -15.57 21.71 -34.70
C GLU A 197 -15.08 22.89 -35.55
N LEU A 198 -15.20 24.13 -35.04
CA LEU A 198 -14.70 25.33 -35.70
C LEU A 198 -13.16 25.34 -35.81
N ILE A 199 -12.46 24.96 -34.73
CA ILE A 199 -11.00 24.85 -34.71
C ILE A 199 -10.52 23.76 -35.66
N LYS A 200 -11.22 22.62 -35.71
CA LYS A 200 -10.89 21.52 -36.62
C LYS A 200 -10.94 21.96 -38.08
N LYS A 201 -11.99 22.69 -38.49
CA LYS A 201 -12.15 23.17 -39.87
C LYS A 201 -11.01 24.11 -40.30
N HIS A 202 -10.61 25.04 -39.43
CA HIS A 202 -9.50 25.97 -39.70
C HIS A 202 -8.15 25.28 -39.93
N LEU A 203 -7.90 24.13 -39.31
CA LEU A 203 -6.66 23.35 -39.49
C LEU A 203 -6.63 22.53 -40.78
N GLU A 204 -7.79 22.26 -41.39
CA GLU A 204 -7.93 21.55 -42.66
C GLU A 204 -7.67 22.52 -43.84
N GLU A 205 -8.28 23.71 -43.79
CA GLU A 205 -8.09 24.82 -44.76
C GLU A 205 -6.64 25.39 -44.79
N GLU A 206 -5.91 25.31 -43.67
CA GLU A 206 -4.47 25.64 -43.59
C GLU A 206 -3.54 24.56 -44.15
N ARG A 207 -4.06 23.35 -44.36
CA ARG A 207 -3.31 22.20 -44.90
C ARG A 207 -3.44 22.12 -46.42
N GLU A 208 -4.62 22.42 -46.97
CA GLU A 208 -4.85 22.47 -48.42
C GLU A 208 -4.06 23.60 -49.09
N ARG A 209 -4.05 24.81 -48.52
CA ARG A 209 -3.25 25.94 -49.03
C ARG A 209 -1.74 25.70 -49.11
N LYS A 210 -1.20 24.69 -48.41
CA LYS A 210 0.23 24.33 -48.46
C LYS A 210 0.55 23.30 -49.55
N CYS A 211 -0.45 22.74 -50.22
CA CYS A 211 -0.24 21.79 -51.32
C CYS A 211 -0.26 22.47 -52.70
N GLU A 212 -0.83 23.67 -52.82
CA GLU A 212 -0.99 24.40 -54.09
C GLU A 212 0.21 25.31 -54.43
N GLU A 213 1.13 25.58 -53.49
CA GLU A 213 2.29 26.46 -53.68
C GLU A 213 3.55 25.76 -54.26
N GLU A 214 3.52 24.45 -54.54
CA GLU A 214 4.69 23.67 -55.00
C GLU A 214 4.66 23.21 -56.48
N GLU A 215 3.63 23.56 -57.28
CA GLU A 215 3.42 22.98 -58.64
C GLU A 215 3.44 23.96 -59.84
N GLU A 216 4.04 25.16 -59.73
CA GLU A 216 4.29 26.04 -60.89
C GLU A 216 5.76 26.49 -61.00
N ASP A 217 6.56 25.77 -61.80
CA ASP A 217 7.58 26.37 -62.70
C ASP A 217 8.19 25.32 -63.66
N LEU A 218 7.87 25.40 -64.95
CA LEU A 218 8.50 24.61 -66.02
C LEU A 218 8.74 25.45 -67.27
N ILE A 219 10.01 25.72 -67.59
CA ILE A 219 10.46 26.30 -68.86
C ILE A 219 11.36 25.27 -69.57
N PRO A 220 11.12 24.94 -70.86
CA PRO A 220 11.91 23.98 -71.59
C PRO A 220 12.97 24.66 -72.49
N GLU A 221 14.26 24.38 -72.27
CA GLU A 221 15.27 24.57 -73.32
C GLU A 221 16.17 23.34 -73.50
N THR A 222 16.42 23.04 -74.76
CA THR A 222 17.04 21.81 -75.27
C THR A 222 18.47 22.06 -75.72
N GLU A 223 19.47 21.41 -75.09
CA GLU A 223 20.73 20.98 -75.72
C GLU A 223 21.62 20.24 -74.69
N ASN A 224 21.41 18.92 -74.48
CA ASN A 224 22.41 18.03 -73.81
C ASN A 224 22.05 16.52 -73.80
N HIS A 225 21.41 15.98 -74.86
CA HIS A 225 20.69 14.70 -74.79
C HIS A 225 21.50 13.44 -74.40
N GLU A 226 22.82 13.39 -74.60
CA GLU A 226 23.67 12.24 -74.19
C GLU A 226 24.31 12.39 -72.80
N GLN A 227 24.70 13.59 -72.38
CA GLN A 227 25.22 13.80 -71.01
C GLN A 227 24.07 13.74 -70.02
N LEU A 228 22.92 14.33 -70.37
CA LEU A 228 21.72 14.31 -69.54
C LEU A 228 21.17 12.89 -69.37
N THR A 229 21.26 11.98 -70.34
CA THR A 229 20.75 10.60 -70.18
C THR A 229 21.63 9.71 -69.30
N ASN A 230 22.94 9.99 -69.21
CA ASN A 230 23.81 9.31 -68.24
C ASN A 230 23.66 9.90 -66.83
N PHE A 231 23.64 11.24 -66.68
CA PHE A 231 23.32 11.87 -65.40
C PHE A 231 21.91 11.52 -64.91
N LYS A 232 20.94 11.36 -65.82
CA LYS A 232 19.56 10.98 -65.47
C LYS A 232 19.45 9.52 -65.03
N ARG A 233 20.16 8.58 -65.66
CA ARG A 233 20.27 7.20 -65.12
C ARG A 233 21.00 7.14 -63.77
N GLU A 234 21.96 8.05 -63.55
CA GLU A 234 22.73 8.15 -62.31
C GLU A 234 22.04 9.00 -61.22
N SER A 235 20.96 9.73 -61.54
CA SER A 235 20.06 10.42 -60.60
C SER A 235 18.78 9.63 -60.30
N GLU A 236 18.21 8.95 -61.31
CA GLU A 236 17.05 8.06 -61.15
C GLU A 236 17.34 6.90 -60.19
N CYS A 237 18.57 6.37 -60.18
CA CYS A 237 18.94 5.25 -59.29
C CYS A 237 19.09 5.63 -57.80
N PRO A 238 19.63 6.82 -57.44
CA PRO A 238 19.44 7.43 -56.13
C PRO A 238 17.97 7.75 -55.81
N ASP A 239 17.21 8.33 -56.74
CA ASP A 239 15.82 8.71 -56.49
C ASP A 239 14.92 7.50 -56.20
N GLU A 240 15.08 6.37 -56.91
CA GLU A 240 14.35 5.13 -56.60
C GLU A 240 14.66 4.63 -55.18
N LYS A 241 15.93 4.69 -54.74
CA LYS A 241 16.32 4.30 -53.37
C LYS A 241 15.81 5.27 -52.31
N LEU A 242 15.88 6.58 -52.56
CA LEU A 242 15.33 7.60 -51.67
C LEU A 242 13.80 7.48 -51.57
N ASN A 243 13.14 7.07 -52.65
CA ASN A 243 11.69 6.86 -52.70
C ASN A 243 11.28 5.53 -52.02
N GLU A 244 12.09 4.46 -52.11
CA GLU A 244 11.94 3.25 -51.28
C GLU A 244 12.17 3.55 -49.78
N ASP A 245 13.27 4.21 -49.43
CA ASP A 245 13.58 4.59 -48.04
C ASP A 245 12.49 5.51 -47.46
N SER A 246 11.96 6.45 -48.26
CA SER A 246 10.84 7.32 -47.88
C SER A 246 9.55 6.53 -47.63
N LYS A 247 9.21 5.57 -48.50
CA LYS A 247 8.06 4.67 -48.30
C LYS A 247 8.21 3.78 -47.06
N ASP A 248 9.41 3.26 -46.82
CA ASP A 248 9.72 2.43 -45.65
C ASP A 248 9.70 3.26 -44.35
N HIS A 249 10.16 4.52 -44.38
CA HIS A 249 9.99 5.47 -43.27
C HIS A 249 8.52 5.82 -43.04
N GLN A 250 7.72 6.01 -44.09
CA GLN A 250 6.28 6.26 -43.97
C GLN A 250 5.53 5.04 -43.39
N LEU A 251 5.93 3.82 -43.75
CA LEU A 251 5.42 2.58 -43.15
C LEU A 251 5.80 2.48 -41.68
N LYS A 252 7.06 2.73 -41.32
CA LYS A 252 7.53 2.77 -39.91
C LYS A 252 6.79 3.80 -39.07
N LEU A 253 6.50 4.98 -39.62
CA LEU A 253 5.69 6.01 -38.96
C LEU A 253 4.25 5.52 -38.71
N LYS A 254 3.59 4.94 -39.72
CA LYS A 254 2.24 4.36 -39.57
C LYS A 254 2.19 3.22 -38.54
N VAL A 255 3.21 2.35 -38.51
CA VAL A 255 3.32 1.28 -37.51
C VAL A 255 3.52 1.84 -36.10
N ASN A 256 4.39 2.84 -35.93
CA ASN A 256 4.56 3.51 -34.63
C ASN A 256 3.27 4.22 -34.18
N GLU A 257 2.53 4.86 -35.10
CA GLU A 257 1.27 5.53 -34.77
C GLU A 257 0.19 4.55 -34.31
N ILE A 258 0.10 3.37 -34.95
CA ILE A 258 -0.78 2.27 -34.51
C ILE A 258 -0.35 1.75 -33.13
N LEU A 259 0.96 1.56 -32.91
CA LEU A 259 1.50 1.10 -31.63
C LEU A 259 1.23 2.10 -30.49
N MET A 260 1.37 3.40 -30.75
CA MET A 260 1.03 4.46 -29.80
C MET A 260 -0.45 4.44 -29.45
N ARG A 261 -1.35 4.35 -30.44
CA ARG A 261 -2.80 4.25 -30.19
C ARG A 261 -3.20 2.99 -29.41
N GLU A 262 -2.59 1.84 -29.68
CA GLU A 262 -2.85 0.63 -28.90
C GLU A 262 -2.29 0.74 -27.47
N MET A 263 -1.14 1.40 -27.28
CA MET A 263 -0.57 1.67 -25.97
C MET A 263 -1.45 2.63 -25.15
N GLU A 264 -1.93 3.72 -25.76
CA GLU A 264 -2.87 4.68 -25.16
C GLU A 264 -4.17 3.99 -24.72
N LYS A 265 -4.76 3.18 -25.61
CA LYS A 265 -5.95 2.37 -25.31
C LYS A 265 -5.72 1.39 -24.16
N ASN A 266 -4.56 0.72 -24.11
CA ASN A 266 -4.21 -0.14 -22.97
C ASN A 266 -4.07 0.66 -21.66
N PHE A 267 -3.52 1.88 -21.70
CA PHE A 267 -3.49 2.74 -20.52
C PHE A 267 -4.90 3.17 -20.07
N CYS A 268 -5.79 3.54 -21.00
CA CYS A 268 -7.20 3.81 -20.68
C CYS A 268 -7.87 2.62 -20.01
N ASN A 269 -7.77 1.42 -20.59
CA ASN A 269 -8.34 0.19 -20.01
C ASN A 269 -7.82 -0.09 -18.58
N ILE A 270 -6.51 0.11 -18.34
CA ILE A 270 -5.91 -0.08 -17.01
C ILE A 270 -6.43 0.97 -16.01
N VAL A 271 -6.64 2.21 -16.44
CA VAL A 271 -7.22 3.26 -15.59
C VAL A 271 -8.68 2.94 -15.27
N GLU A 272 -9.48 2.55 -16.26
CA GLU A 272 -10.89 2.16 -16.08
C GLU A 272 -11.05 0.97 -15.13
N GLU A 273 -10.24 -0.10 -15.28
CA GLU A 273 -10.22 -1.26 -14.38
C GLU A 273 -9.87 -0.85 -12.94
N ARG A 274 -8.92 0.07 -12.77
CA ARG A 274 -8.54 0.60 -11.46
C ARG A 274 -9.63 1.44 -10.82
N GLU A 275 -10.28 2.31 -11.60
CA GLU A 275 -11.40 3.09 -11.11
C GLU A 275 -12.58 2.21 -10.73
N GLU A 276 -12.90 1.17 -11.51
CA GLU A 276 -13.96 0.22 -11.20
C GLU A 276 -13.67 -0.54 -9.89
N GLN A 277 -12.43 -1.02 -9.70
CA GLN A 277 -11.98 -1.60 -8.42
C GLN A 277 -12.11 -0.63 -7.24
N PHE A 278 -11.91 0.68 -7.45
CA PHE A 278 -12.14 1.68 -6.41
C PHE A 278 -13.64 1.93 -6.16
N ARG A 279 -14.46 2.00 -7.22
CA ARG A 279 -15.92 2.17 -7.13
C ARG A 279 -16.58 0.99 -6.39
N GLU A 280 -16.26 -0.25 -6.76
CA GLU A 280 -16.76 -1.46 -6.08
C GLU A 280 -16.37 -1.46 -4.59
N ARG A 281 -15.10 -1.15 -4.29
CA ARG A 281 -14.60 -1.11 -2.92
C ARG A 281 -15.24 0.01 -2.09
N LEU A 282 -15.58 1.15 -2.71
CA LEU A 282 -16.33 2.23 -2.07
C LEU A 282 -17.73 1.75 -1.69
N GLN A 283 -18.47 1.16 -2.64
CA GLN A 283 -19.82 0.63 -2.43
C GLN A 283 -19.87 -0.43 -1.31
N ILE A 284 -18.88 -1.33 -1.24
CA ILE A 284 -18.77 -2.31 -0.16
C ILE A 284 -18.59 -1.61 1.20
N MET A 285 -17.72 -0.59 1.29
CA MET A 285 -17.53 0.17 2.52
C MET A 285 -18.77 0.97 2.93
N GLU A 286 -19.50 1.55 1.98
CA GLU A 286 -20.75 2.27 2.22
C GLU A 286 -21.84 1.33 2.73
N MET A 287 -22.01 0.16 2.11
CA MET A 287 -22.91 -0.89 2.58
C MET A 287 -22.54 -1.39 4.00
N GLU A 288 -21.25 -1.57 4.29
CA GLU A 288 -20.80 -1.95 5.64
C GLU A 288 -21.08 -0.87 6.68
N LEU A 289 -20.91 0.41 6.33
CA LEU A 289 -21.22 1.55 7.19
C LEU A 289 -22.72 1.65 7.45
N GLU A 290 -23.56 1.50 6.44
CA GLU A 290 -25.01 1.53 6.60
C GLU A 290 -25.50 0.35 7.45
N LYS A 291 -24.94 -0.84 7.24
CA LYS A 291 -25.18 -2.00 8.12
C LYS A 291 -24.69 -1.78 9.55
N GLN A 292 -23.66 -0.96 9.79
CA GLN A 292 -23.26 -0.55 11.15
C GLN A 292 -24.21 0.47 11.75
N ARG A 293 -24.73 1.44 10.98
CA ARG A 293 -25.76 2.39 11.42
C ARG A 293 -27.04 1.67 11.84
N LEU A 294 -27.56 0.77 10.99
CA LEU A 294 -28.76 -0.01 11.28
C LEU A 294 -28.65 -0.83 12.57
N ARG A 295 -27.55 -1.57 12.77
CA ARG A 295 -27.30 -2.30 14.04
C ARG A 295 -27.16 -1.37 15.25
N SER A 296 -26.63 -0.16 15.06
CA SER A 296 -26.52 0.83 16.14
C SER A 296 -27.90 1.39 16.52
N LEU A 297 -28.78 1.62 15.53
CA LEU A 297 -30.18 2.02 15.76
C LEU A 297 -30.99 0.91 16.46
N GLU A 298 -30.77 -0.35 16.07
CA GLU A 298 -31.43 -1.51 16.70
C GLU A 298 -31.05 -1.65 18.19
N VAL A 299 -29.76 -1.55 18.51
CA VAL A 299 -29.28 -1.56 19.92
C VAL A 299 -29.79 -0.33 20.70
N LEU A 300 -29.91 0.84 20.07
CA LEU A 300 -30.51 2.01 20.72
C LEU A 300 -31.99 1.78 21.03
N ALA A 301 -32.76 1.21 20.09
CA ALA A 301 -34.17 0.88 20.32
C ALA A 301 -34.37 -0.17 21.43
N GLU A 302 -33.49 -1.18 21.50
CA GLU A 302 -33.47 -2.14 22.61
C GLU A 302 -33.20 -1.46 23.95
N LYS A 303 -32.23 -0.53 24.01
CA LYS A 303 -31.90 0.23 25.23
C LYS A 303 -33.00 1.20 25.64
N ASP A 304 -33.64 1.88 24.70
CA ASP A 304 -34.81 2.73 24.98
C ASP A 304 -35.99 1.90 25.51
N HIS A 305 -36.20 0.68 25.00
CA HIS A 305 -37.19 -0.25 25.54
C HIS A 305 -36.85 -0.70 26.96
N GLU A 306 -35.59 -1.09 27.22
CA GLU A 306 -35.11 -1.46 28.57
C GLU A 306 -35.29 -0.30 29.58
N ILE A 307 -34.96 0.92 29.17
CA ILE A 307 -35.17 2.14 29.96
C ILE A 307 -36.65 2.37 30.25
N GLU A 308 -37.55 2.17 29.27
CA GLU A 308 -38.98 2.36 29.50
C GLU A 308 -39.59 1.27 30.40
N VAL A 309 -39.09 0.04 30.32
CA VAL A 309 -39.41 -1.04 31.29
C VAL A 309 -38.96 -0.65 32.70
N MET A 310 -37.71 -0.19 32.88
CA MET A 310 -37.21 0.29 34.18
C MET A 310 -38.03 1.47 34.72
N ARG A 311 -38.36 2.45 33.87
CA ARG A 311 -39.24 3.58 34.24
C ARG A 311 -40.63 3.10 34.64
N SER A 312 -41.18 2.11 33.96
CA SER A 312 -42.48 1.51 34.31
C SER A 312 -42.43 0.87 35.69
N ILE A 313 -41.40 0.05 35.96
CA ILE A 313 -41.18 -0.56 37.28
C ILE A 313 -41.06 0.52 38.36
N LEU A 314 -40.23 1.55 38.16
CA LEU A 314 -40.08 2.67 39.09
C LEU A 314 -41.40 3.40 39.36
N ARG A 315 -42.21 3.68 38.33
CA ARG A 315 -43.54 4.28 38.49
C ARG A 315 -44.46 3.39 39.33
N THR A 316 -44.48 2.07 39.11
CA THR A 316 -45.30 1.15 39.92
C THR A 316 -44.85 1.04 41.38
N LEU A 317 -43.55 1.21 41.67
CA LEU A 317 -43.03 1.26 43.03
C LEU A 317 -43.41 2.59 43.71
N GLN A 318 -43.18 3.72 43.05
CA GLN A 318 -43.52 5.05 43.58
C GLN A 318 -45.03 5.21 43.84
N SER A 319 -45.89 4.65 42.99
CA SER A 319 -47.34 4.65 43.21
C SER A 319 -47.81 3.80 44.40
N LYS A 320 -46.98 2.88 44.92
CA LYS A 320 -47.28 2.12 46.14
C LYS A 320 -46.86 2.84 47.42
N GLU A 321 -45.97 3.82 47.33
CA GLU A 321 -45.40 4.53 48.50
C GLU A 321 -46.12 5.85 48.82
N LEU A 322 -47.05 6.30 47.96
CA LEU A 322 -47.84 7.53 48.12
C LEU A 322 -49.34 7.26 48.41
N GLN A 323 -49.63 6.48 49.45
CA GLN A 323 -50.96 6.38 50.06
C GLN A 323 -50.96 7.02 51.47
N PRO A 324 -51.54 8.21 51.67
CA PRO A 324 -51.51 8.92 52.95
C PRO A 324 -52.61 8.39 53.89
N HIS A 325 -52.28 7.39 54.71
CA HIS A 325 -53.21 6.88 55.72
C HIS A 325 -53.35 7.84 56.92
N TYR A 326 -54.50 8.50 56.98
CA TYR A 326 -54.98 9.25 58.15
C TYR A 326 -55.39 8.32 59.32
N ASN A 327 -55.34 8.89 60.54
CA ASN A 327 -56.06 8.51 61.78
C ASN A 327 -55.38 7.60 62.84
N LYS A 328 -54.82 8.27 63.87
CA LYS A 328 -55.38 8.42 65.25
C LYS A 328 -55.47 7.21 66.23
N SER A 329 -55.18 7.51 67.51
CA SER A 329 -55.38 6.72 68.76
C SER A 329 -54.13 5.94 69.25
N VAL A 330 -53.31 6.41 70.22
CA VAL A 330 -53.51 6.62 71.68
C VAL A 330 -53.13 5.41 72.56
N VAL A 331 -51.92 5.49 73.15
CA VAL A 331 -51.55 5.13 74.55
C VAL A 331 -51.66 3.66 75.05
N ASN A 332 -50.53 2.94 75.23
CA ASN A 332 -49.85 2.75 76.54
C ASN A 332 -48.64 1.75 76.55
N LYS A 333 -47.60 2.11 77.33
CA LYS A 333 -46.61 1.33 78.12
C LYS A 333 -45.86 0.07 77.60
N ASP A 334 -44.54 0.23 77.54
CA ASP A 334 -43.46 -0.51 78.24
C ASP A 334 -43.44 -2.05 78.29
N GLY A 335 -42.40 -2.67 77.70
CA GLY A 335 -42.01 -4.07 78.01
C GLY A 335 -40.98 -4.71 77.05
N ASN A 336 -39.79 -5.04 77.55
CA ASN A 336 -38.67 -5.72 76.87
C ASN A 336 -39.00 -6.94 75.98
N SER A 337 -38.38 -7.01 74.78
CA SER A 337 -37.80 -8.23 74.17
C SER A 337 -36.88 -7.80 73.00
N SER A 338 -35.59 -8.15 72.93
CA SER A 338 -34.98 -9.44 72.58
C SER A 338 -35.39 -10.01 71.21
N LEU A 339 -34.36 -10.17 70.36
CA LEU A 339 -34.15 -11.10 69.22
C LEU A 339 -35.34 -11.85 68.58
N GLY A 340 -35.42 -11.75 67.24
CA GLY A 340 -36.22 -12.67 66.39
C GLY A 340 -36.82 -11.96 65.18
N MET A 341 -36.11 -11.82 64.06
CA MET A 341 -36.13 -12.76 62.92
C MET A 341 -37.53 -13.14 62.38
N LYS A 342 -37.83 -12.53 61.21
CA LYS A 342 -38.43 -13.12 60.00
C LYS A 342 -39.96 -13.32 59.90
N ASN A 343 -40.50 -12.57 58.93
CA ASN A 343 -41.61 -12.89 58.03
C ASN A 343 -41.68 -14.37 57.60
N PRO A 344 -42.88 -14.84 57.27
CA PRO A 344 -43.09 -15.63 56.03
C PRO A 344 -44.47 -15.33 55.35
N PRO A 345 -44.84 -15.92 54.19
CA PRO A 345 -44.07 -16.72 53.21
C PRO A 345 -44.25 -16.32 51.71
N ALA A 346 -43.46 -16.98 50.83
CA ALA A 346 -43.74 -17.43 49.44
C ALA A 346 -44.33 -16.45 48.37
N GLN A 347 -43.63 -16.06 47.27
CA GLN A 347 -43.12 -16.80 46.07
C GLN A 347 -44.07 -16.66 44.84
N PRO A 348 -43.59 -16.69 43.55
CA PRO A 348 -42.75 -17.76 42.97
C PRO A 348 -41.61 -17.33 41.98
N SER A 349 -40.94 -18.39 41.49
CA SER A 349 -39.91 -18.53 40.44
C SER A 349 -39.82 -17.53 39.28
N SER A 350 -38.59 -17.21 38.85
CA SER A 350 -38.01 -17.79 37.62
C SER A 350 -36.49 -17.55 37.49
N GLU A 351 -35.91 -18.15 36.45
CA GLU A 351 -34.52 -18.47 36.11
C GLU A 351 -33.52 -17.30 35.94
N CYS A 352 -32.23 -17.69 36.01
CA CYS A 352 -31.08 -17.10 35.31
C CYS A 352 -30.83 -15.57 35.42
N SER A 353 -29.96 -15.16 36.35
CA SER A 353 -29.34 -13.82 36.33
C SER A 353 -27.90 -13.85 36.88
N THR A 354 -26.94 -14.14 36.00
CA THR A 354 -25.56 -13.67 36.21
C THR A 354 -25.51 -12.17 35.98
N LEU A 355 -24.71 -11.44 36.79
CA LEU A 355 -24.44 -9.98 36.71
C LEU A 355 -25.42 -9.05 37.48
N ASP A 356 -25.53 -9.19 38.81
CA ASP A 356 -26.33 -8.22 39.60
C ASP A 356 -25.86 -7.97 41.05
N HIS A 357 -24.53 -7.91 41.28
CA HIS A 357 -23.93 -7.88 42.63
C HIS A 357 -23.01 -6.68 42.92
N VAL A 358 -23.11 -5.58 42.15
CA VAL A 358 -22.38 -4.33 42.45
C VAL A 358 -23.22 -3.34 43.28
N GLY A 359 -24.55 -3.44 43.26
CA GLY A 359 -25.46 -2.42 43.79
C GLY A 359 -25.87 -2.52 45.28
N ARG A 360 -25.19 -3.31 46.14
CA ARG A 360 -25.68 -3.55 47.51
C ARG A 360 -24.65 -3.38 48.63
N LEU A 361 -24.12 -2.16 48.77
CA LEU A 361 -23.58 -1.65 50.03
C LEU A 361 -24.47 -0.54 50.57
N SER A 362 -25.44 -0.93 51.41
CA SER A 362 -26.04 0.00 52.36
C SER A 362 -25.21 -0.02 53.64
N ASN A 363 -24.72 1.14 54.07
CA ASN A 363 -24.91 1.61 55.45
C ASN A 363 -24.39 3.04 55.62
N GLY A 364 -25.31 3.96 55.94
CA GLY A 364 -25.05 5.10 56.82
C GLY A 364 -24.12 6.22 56.33
N LYS A 365 -24.70 7.16 55.56
CA LYS A 365 -24.29 8.58 55.40
C LYS A 365 -22.89 8.85 54.81
N GLU A 366 -22.89 9.70 53.77
CA GLU A 366 -21.70 10.29 53.13
C GLU A 366 -20.70 9.30 52.49
N SER A 367 -20.94 8.91 51.23
CA SER A 367 -19.92 8.81 50.15
C SER A 367 -20.48 8.07 48.91
N SER A 368 -21.29 8.75 48.10
CA SER A 368 -21.77 8.20 46.80
C SER A 368 -20.84 8.53 45.61
N TYR A 369 -19.71 9.18 45.87
CA TYR A 369 -18.80 9.72 44.86
C TYR A 369 -17.74 8.73 44.34
N PRO A 370 -17.14 7.82 45.15
CA PRO A 370 -16.09 6.93 44.67
C PRO A 370 -16.55 5.96 43.59
N THR A 371 -17.75 5.37 43.73
CA THR A 371 -18.28 4.40 42.74
C THR A 371 -18.55 5.06 41.40
N LEU A 372 -19.15 6.25 41.38
CA LEU A 372 -19.44 7.00 40.15
C LEU A 372 -18.13 7.37 39.43
N HIS A 373 -17.14 7.88 40.17
CA HIS A 373 -15.82 8.21 39.63
C HIS A 373 -15.13 6.97 39.03
N CYS A 374 -15.15 5.83 39.72
CA CYS A 374 -14.58 4.59 39.19
C CYS A 374 -15.29 4.09 37.91
N MET A 375 -16.62 4.23 37.82
CA MET A 375 -17.37 3.90 36.60
C MET A 375 -17.03 4.85 35.45
N GLU A 376 -16.87 6.14 35.71
CA GLU A 376 -16.50 7.13 34.69
C GLU A 376 -15.07 6.91 34.17
N GLU A 377 -14.10 6.64 35.05
CA GLU A 377 -12.72 6.29 34.66
C GLU A 377 -12.69 4.99 33.83
N LEU A 378 -13.49 3.98 34.19
CA LEU A 378 -13.63 2.76 33.40
C LEU A 378 -14.18 3.05 32.01
N ALA A 379 -15.25 3.83 31.89
CA ALA A 379 -15.83 4.22 30.60
C ALA A 379 -14.81 4.99 29.72
N ARG A 380 -14.04 5.92 30.30
CA ARG A 380 -12.96 6.62 29.60
C ARG A 380 -11.87 5.65 29.11
N LYS A 381 -11.48 4.66 29.93
CA LYS A 381 -10.50 3.63 29.55
C LYS A 381 -11.01 2.64 28.50
N GLU A 382 -12.29 2.30 28.52
CA GLU A 382 -12.92 1.47 27.49
C GLU A 382 -12.98 2.19 26.14
N GLN A 383 -13.31 3.48 26.13
CA GLN A 383 -13.26 4.31 24.93
C GLN A 383 -11.84 4.40 24.36
N GLU A 384 -10.83 4.65 25.20
CA GLU A 384 -9.41 4.65 24.82
C GLU A 384 -8.99 3.29 24.21
N LEU A 385 -9.38 2.18 24.82
CA LEU A 385 -9.14 0.83 24.28
C LEU A 385 -9.83 0.61 22.93
N VAL A 386 -11.03 1.13 22.70
CA VAL A 386 -11.71 1.05 21.40
C VAL A 386 -10.96 1.84 20.33
N ILE A 387 -10.47 3.04 20.65
CA ILE A 387 -9.66 3.87 19.74
C ILE A 387 -8.36 3.13 19.40
N LEU A 388 -7.59 2.69 20.40
CA LEU A 388 -6.35 1.94 20.21
C LEU A 388 -6.56 0.64 19.40
N ARG A 389 -7.69 -0.07 19.61
CA ARG A 389 -8.04 -1.26 18.82
C ARG A 389 -8.36 -0.91 17.36
N LYS A 390 -8.99 0.24 17.08
CA LYS A 390 -9.22 0.75 15.71
C LYS A 390 -7.90 1.14 15.03
N GLU A 391 -7.03 1.88 15.72
CA GLU A 391 -5.71 2.27 15.20
C GLU A 391 -4.82 1.05 14.92
N ARG A 392 -4.75 0.09 15.84
CA ARG A 392 -4.05 -1.18 15.63
C ARG A 392 -4.57 -1.93 14.39
N LYS A 393 -5.88 -1.98 14.16
CA LYS A 393 -6.45 -2.56 12.94
C LYS A 393 -6.02 -1.79 11.69
N ARG A 394 -6.07 -0.46 11.71
CA ARG A 394 -5.62 0.42 10.62
C ARG A 394 -4.14 0.19 10.27
N LEU A 395 -3.27 0.16 11.28
CA LEU A 395 -1.83 -0.07 11.13
C LEU A 395 -1.52 -1.49 10.63
N ALA A 396 -2.24 -2.52 11.10
CA ALA A 396 -2.08 -3.89 10.60
C ALA A 396 -2.49 -4.02 9.13
N THR A 397 -3.58 -3.36 8.70
CA THR A 397 -3.96 -3.31 7.28
C THR A 397 -2.91 -2.55 6.44
N TYR A 398 -2.35 -1.47 6.96
CA TYR A 398 -1.31 -0.69 6.29
C TYR A 398 0.01 -1.48 6.15
N SER A 399 0.43 -2.24 7.18
CA SER A 399 1.60 -3.14 7.10
C SER A 399 1.43 -4.17 5.98
N ARG A 400 0.29 -4.88 5.95
CA ARG A 400 -0.03 -5.86 4.90
C ARG A 400 -0.10 -5.25 3.50
N TYR A 401 -0.52 -3.99 3.37
CA TYR A 401 -0.47 -3.27 2.10
C TYR A 401 0.99 -3.01 1.67
N MET A 402 1.81 -2.48 2.57
CA MET A 402 3.22 -2.20 2.31
C MET A 402 4.03 -3.48 2.01
N GLU A 403 3.73 -4.60 2.69
CA GLU A 403 4.32 -5.92 2.41
C GLU A 403 3.99 -6.41 1.00
N ARG A 404 2.73 -6.28 0.54
CA ARG A 404 2.31 -6.69 -0.81
C ARG A 404 2.90 -5.80 -1.89
N ASP A 405 2.94 -4.49 -1.66
CA ASP A 405 3.54 -3.51 -2.58
C ASP A 405 5.07 -3.69 -2.67
N PHE A 406 5.75 -3.99 -1.55
CA PHE A 406 7.17 -4.33 -1.57
C PHE A 406 7.42 -5.62 -2.36
N ALA A 407 6.66 -6.69 -2.10
CA ALA A 407 6.80 -7.95 -2.83
C ALA A 407 6.52 -7.81 -4.34
N PHE A 408 5.57 -6.95 -4.72
CA PHE A 408 5.33 -6.61 -6.13
C PHE A 408 6.55 -5.90 -6.75
N ARG A 409 7.08 -4.87 -6.09
CA ARG A 409 8.26 -4.12 -6.56
C ARG A 409 9.52 -4.99 -6.62
N GLU A 410 9.72 -5.88 -5.64
CA GLU A 410 10.82 -6.85 -5.63
C GLU A 410 10.69 -7.85 -6.79
N SER A 411 9.50 -8.40 -7.03
CA SER A 411 9.23 -9.29 -8.17
C SER A 411 9.49 -8.60 -9.51
N HIS A 412 9.02 -7.36 -9.67
CA HIS A 412 9.28 -6.56 -10.87
C HIS A 412 10.80 -6.31 -11.08
N LEU A 413 11.52 -5.90 -10.03
CA LEU A 413 12.97 -5.70 -10.10
C LEU A 413 13.71 -7.00 -10.44
N LYS A 414 13.31 -8.13 -9.86
CA LYS A 414 13.89 -9.44 -10.17
C LYS A 414 13.68 -9.84 -11.63
N ASN A 415 12.50 -9.57 -12.18
CA ASN A 415 12.22 -9.82 -13.60
C ASN A 415 13.06 -8.91 -14.51
N THR A 416 13.15 -7.60 -14.23
CA THR A 416 14.00 -6.70 -15.03
C THR A 416 15.48 -7.04 -14.94
N ILE A 417 15.97 -7.50 -13.79
CA ILE A 417 17.35 -8.02 -13.65
C ILE A 417 17.55 -9.27 -14.52
N SER A 418 16.60 -10.22 -14.52
CA SER A 418 16.65 -11.41 -15.37
C SER A 418 16.64 -11.07 -16.87
N ASP A 419 15.81 -10.10 -17.28
CA ASP A 419 15.75 -9.61 -18.67
C ASP A 419 17.04 -8.90 -19.09
N LEU A 420 17.65 -8.12 -18.20
CA LEU A 420 18.94 -7.47 -18.46
C LEU A 420 20.08 -8.51 -18.51
N GLN A 421 20.09 -9.50 -17.62
CA GLN A 421 21.08 -10.59 -17.63
C GLN A 421 20.99 -11.44 -18.91
N SER A 422 19.79 -11.77 -19.39
CA SER A 422 19.62 -12.49 -20.66
C SER A 422 20.09 -11.65 -21.85
N LYS A 423 19.78 -10.34 -21.88
CA LYS A 423 20.29 -9.40 -22.91
C LYS A 423 21.81 -9.28 -22.90
N VAL A 424 22.43 -9.16 -21.73
CA VAL A 424 23.90 -9.12 -21.58
C VAL A 424 24.50 -10.40 -22.14
N LYS A 425 24.00 -11.58 -21.72
CA LYS A 425 24.46 -12.88 -22.24
C LYS A 425 24.33 -13.00 -23.76
N THR A 426 23.22 -12.55 -24.35
CA THR A 426 23.03 -12.53 -25.81
C THR A 426 23.98 -11.57 -26.52
N LEU A 427 24.33 -10.45 -25.90
CA LEU A 427 25.32 -9.50 -26.45
C LEU A 427 26.75 -10.03 -26.34
N GLU A 428 27.09 -10.70 -25.23
CA GLU A 428 28.35 -11.42 -25.05
C GLU A 428 28.51 -12.50 -26.13
N GLU A 429 27.50 -13.36 -26.32
CA GLU A 429 27.48 -14.40 -27.38
C GLU A 429 27.69 -13.81 -28.78
N LYS A 430 27.05 -12.68 -29.10
CA LYS A 430 27.22 -11.97 -30.37
C LYS A 430 28.60 -11.33 -30.52
N LEU A 431 29.15 -10.76 -29.45
CA LEU A 431 30.49 -10.18 -29.43
C LEU A 431 31.56 -11.26 -29.63
N ASP A 432 31.38 -12.41 -28.99
CA ASP A 432 32.23 -13.59 -29.13
C ASP A 432 32.21 -14.14 -30.57
N GLN A 433 31.04 -14.16 -31.20
CA GLN A 433 30.87 -14.55 -32.60
C GLN A 433 31.53 -13.53 -33.57
N SER A 434 31.33 -12.24 -33.34
CA SER A 434 31.98 -11.16 -34.10
C SER A 434 33.52 -11.21 -33.96
N SER A 435 34.02 -11.38 -32.74
CA SER A 435 35.45 -11.53 -32.44
C SER A 435 36.06 -12.73 -33.17
N LYS A 436 35.35 -13.87 -33.24
CA LYS A 436 35.78 -15.04 -34.02
C LYS A 436 35.88 -14.73 -35.53
N ILE A 437 34.94 -13.97 -36.08
CA ILE A 437 34.95 -13.56 -37.50
C ILE A 437 36.13 -12.63 -37.79
N VAL A 438 36.30 -11.56 -37.01
CA VAL A 438 37.41 -10.59 -37.18
C VAL A 438 38.78 -11.25 -37.01
N ASN A 439 38.93 -12.13 -36.01
CA ASN A 439 40.16 -12.90 -35.83
C ASN A 439 40.42 -13.85 -37.00
N TYR A 440 39.39 -14.45 -37.62
CA TYR A 440 39.56 -15.30 -38.80
C TYR A 440 39.97 -14.52 -40.05
N GLU A 441 39.43 -13.33 -40.27
CA GLU A 441 39.87 -12.45 -41.37
C GLU A 441 41.30 -11.96 -41.18
N TYR A 442 41.67 -11.54 -39.97
CA TYR A 442 43.06 -11.19 -39.65
C TYR A 442 43.99 -12.39 -39.82
N PHE A 443 43.61 -13.57 -39.32
CA PHE A 443 44.38 -14.81 -39.48
C PHE A 443 44.59 -15.15 -40.97
N LYS A 444 43.54 -15.05 -41.79
CA LYS A 444 43.61 -15.22 -43.25
C LYS A 444 44.62 -14.24 -43.88
N ASN A 445 44.61 -12.97 -43.47
CA ASN A 445 45.54 -11.97 -43.97
C ASN A 445 47.00 -12.27 -43.58
N VAL A 446 47.26 -12.67 -42.33
CA VAL A 446 48.59 -13.12 -41.87
C VAL A 446 49.05 -14.38 -42.62
N PHE A 447 48.14 -15.32 -42.88
CA PHE A 447 48.46 -16.56 -43.61
C PHE A 447 48.79 -16.30 -45.08
N ILE A 448 48.08 -15.37 -45.74
CA ILE A 448 48.41 -14.90 -47.09
C ILE A 448 49.77 -14.19 -47.11
N GLN A 449 50.08 -13.35 -46.12
CA GLN A 449 51.39 -12.72 -45.99
C GLN A 449 52.52 -13.74 -45.77
N PHE A 450 52.30 -14.78 -44.97
CA PHE A 450 53.27 -15.88 -44.80
C PHE A 450 53.60 -16.59 -46.12
N ILE A 451 52.58 -16.91 -46.94
CA ILE A 451 52.77 -17.54 -48.25
C ILE A 451 53.56 -16.61 -49.19
N GLY A 452 53.18 -15.32 -49.25
CA GLY A 452 53.81 -14.32 -50.11
C GLY A 452 55.21 -13.85 -49.66
N ALA A 453 55.58 -14.05 -48.40
CA ALA A 453 56.86 -13.63 -47.85
C ALA A 453 58.02 -14.42 -48.49
N LYS A 454 58.92 -13.69 -49.17
CA LYS A 454 60.12 -14.25 -49.82
C LYS A 454 61.35 -14.30 -48.90
N LYS A 455 61.35 -13.57 -47.79
CA LYS A 455 62.47 -13.52 -46.83
C LYS A 455 62.22 -14.48 -45.66
N PRO A 456 63.22 -15.23 -45.18
CA PRO A 456 63.05 -16.16 -44.06
C PRO A 456 62.75 -15.44 -42.74
N CYS A 457 63.29 -14.23 -42.53
CA CYS A 457 63.02 -13.43 -41.33
C CYS A 457 61.53 -13.06 -41.21
N ASP A 458 60.93 -12.59 -42.31
CA ASP A 458 59.52 -12.20 -42.36
C ASP A 458 58.62 -13.42 -42.17
N ARG A 459 58.97 -14.56 -42.78
CA ARG A 459 58.26 -15.84 -42.56
C ARG A 459 58.30 -16.30 -41.11
N LYS A 460 59.45 -16.22 -40.42
CA LYS A 460 59.54 -16.56 -38.98
C LYS A 460 58.70 -15.64 -38.11
N HIS A 461 58.64 -14.36 -38.43
CA HIS A 461 57.75 -13.43 -37.74
C HIS A 461 56.27 -13.82 -37.94
N MET A 462 55.85 -14.11 -39.18
CA MET A 462 54.49 -14.57 -39.46
C MET A 462 54.15 -15.91 -38.81
N VAL A 463 55.08 -16.88 -38.78
CA VAL A 463 54.91 -18.15 -38.04
C VAL A 463 54.67 -17.89 -36.56
N LYS A 464 55.43 -16.98 -35.95
CA LYS A 464 55.23 -16.62 -34.53
C LYS A 464 53.86 -15.99 -34.29
N VAL A 465 53.38 -15.12 -35.18
CA VAL A 465 52.01 -14.56 -35.11
C VAL A 465 50.96 -15.67 -35.25
N ILE A 466 51.09 -16.54 -36.25
CA ILE A 466 50.22 -17.71 -36.47
C ILE A 466 50.16 -18.61 -35.22
N SER A 467 51.31 -18.93 -34.62
CA SER A 467 51.38 -19.75 -33.39
C SER A 467 50.66 -19.09 -32.21
N ILE A 468 50.79 -17.77 -32.04
CA ILE A 468 50.06 -17.02 -30.99
C ILE A 468 48.55 -17.05 -31.24
N MET A 469 48.11 -16.87 -32.50
CA MET A 469 46.67 -16.88 -32.85
C MET A 469 46.02 -18.26 -32.70
N LEU A 470 46.74 -19.32 -33.07
CA LEU A 470 46.29 -20.71 -32.92
C LEU A 470 46.48 -21.27 -31.51
N LYS A 471 47.13 -20.51 -30.60
CA LYS A 471 47.50 -20.93 -29.24
C LYS A 471 48.35 -22.22 -29.24
N CYS A 472 49.29 -22.33 -30.18
CA CYS A 472 50.23 -23.45 -30.23
C CYS A 472 51.13 -23.45 -28.98
N ASN A 473 51.48 -24.64 -28.50
CA ASN A 473 52.40 -24.80 -27.38
C ASN A 473 53.84 -24.41 -27.76
N GLU A 474 54.71 -24.20 -26.76
CA GLU A 474 56.11 -23.84 -26.95
C GLU A 474 56.85 -24.81 -27.90
N ASP A 475 56.62 -26.12 -27.77
CA ASP A 475 57.27 -27.16 -28.57
C ASP A 475 56.81 -27.16 -30.03
N GLU A 476 55.51 -26.99 -30.27
CA GLU A 476 54.92 -26.86 -31.61
C GLU A 476 55.44 -25.59 -32.30
N THR A 477 55.52 -24.49 -31.54
CA THR A 477 56.07 -23.21 -32.00
C THR A 477 57.55 -23.32 -32.35
N GLN A 478 58.34 -24.08 -31.58
CA GLN A 478 59.74 -24.38 -31.90
C GLN A 478 59.88 -25.29 -33.13
N MET A 479 58.99 -26.25 -33.33
CA MET A 479 58.99 -27.14 -34.50
C MET A 479 58.66 -26.38 -35.79
N LEU A 480 57.63 -25.53 -35.76
CA LEU A 480 57.26 -24.67 -36.90
C LEU A 480 58.38 -23.68 -37.28
N ASN A 481 59.07 -23.09 -36.30
CA ASN A 481 60.23 -22.21 -36.54
C ASN A 481 61.50 -22.92 -37.07
N LYS A 482 61.54 -24.26 -37.07
CA LYS A 482 62.59 -25.08 -37.69
C LYS A 482 62.26 -25.51 -39.12
N MET A 483 60.99 -25.45 -39.53
CA MET A 483 60.54 -25.75 -40.90
C MET A 483 60.61 -24.55 -41.86
N VAL A 484 61.03 -23.39 -41.36
CA VAL A 484 61.00 -22.07 -42.02
C VAL A 484 62.33 -21.35 -41.83
#